data_AF-A0A150H3E6-F1
#
_entry.id   AF-A0A150H3E6-F1
#
_cell.length_a   1.000
_cell.length_b   1.000
_cell.length_c   1.000
_cell.angle_alpha   90.00
_cell.angle_beta   90.00
_cell.angle_gamma   90.00
#
_symmetry.space_group_name_H-M   'P 1'
#
loop_
_entity.id
_entity.type
_entity.pdbx_description
1 polymer ?
#
loop_
_entity_poly.entity_id
_entity_poly.type
_entity_poly.pdbx_seq_one_letter_code
_entity_poly.pdbx_strand_id
1 'polypeptide(L)'
;MIKGQTSGVDAVNELFVTARDEIEYAKEEAETVYFNESVQEAKKAVDACLGRWEALLASLGEEERSRVMRSMGLKIAQLQAEYDEVSKLHLED
;
A
#
# COMPACT_ATOMS: atom_id res chain seq x y z
N MET A 1 20.13 3.52 -19.03
CA MET A 1 19.25 3.10 -17.91
C MET A 1 19.87 3.56 -16.61
N ILE A 2 19.19 4.43 -15.87
CA ILE A 2 19.66 5.00 -14.59
C ILE A 2 19.39 3.96 -13.50
N LYS A 3 20.45 3.41 -12.89
CA LYS A 3 20.40 2.33 -11.88
C LYS A 3 19.54 2.63 -10.62
N GLY A 4 19.08 3.86 -10.42
CA GLY A 4 18.27 4.26 -9.25
C GLY A 4 16.75 4.14 -9.41
N GLN A 5 16.23 3.95 -10.63
CA GLN A 5 14.78 3.94 -10.85
C GLN A 5 14.16 2.56 -10.59
N THR A 6 14.87 1.48 -10.93
CA THR A 6 14.45 0.11 -10.64
C THR A 6 14.35 -0.11 -9.13
N SER A 7 15.35 0.34 -8.36
CA SER A 7 15.36 0.18 -6.90
C SER A 7 14.26 0.98 -6.17
N GLY A 8 13.82 2.11 -6.74
CA GLY A 8 12.71 2.90 -6.19
C GLY A 8 11.38 2.16 -6.31
N VAL A 9 11.09 1.64 -7.51
CA VAL A 9 9.88 0.85 -7.81
C VAL A 9 9.89 -0.48 -7.07
N ASP A 10 11.04 -1.16 -7.01
CA ASP A 10 11.19 -2.43 -6.28
C ASP A 10 10.86 -2.26 -4.79
N ALA A 11 11.37 -1.20 -4.15
CA ALA A 11 11.04 -0.89 -2.76
C ALA A 11 9.54 -0.61 -2.52
N VAL A 12 8.85 0.04 -3.47
CA VAL A 12 7.39 0.21 -3.38
C VAL A 12 6.69 -1.15 -3.53
N ASN A 13 7.18 -2.01 -4.42
CA ASN A 13 6.60 -3.34 -4.64
C ASN A 13 6.77 -4.26 -3.44
N GLU A 14 7.92 -4.23 -2.76
CA GLU A 14 8.16 -4.97 -1.51
C GLU A 14 7.18 -4.54 -0.42
N LEU A 15 7.06 -3.23 -0.18
CA LEU A 15 6.12 -2.69 0.81
C LEU A 15 4.65 -2.96 0.43
N PHE A 16 4.33 -3.00 -0.87
CA PHE A 16 2.99 -3.35 -1.33
C PHE A 16 2.64 -4.81 -0.98
N VAL A 17 3.58 -5.75 -1.14
CA VAL A 17 3.34 -7.15 -0.77
C VAL A 17 3.09 -7.23 0.73
N THR A 18 3.95 -6.63 1.55
CA THR A 18 3.75 -6.58 3.00
C THR A 18 2.40 -5.97 3.37
N ALA A 19 2.02 -4.83 2.78
CA ALA A 19 0.74 -4.19 3.07
C ALA A 19 -0.46 -5.08 2.71
N ARG A 20 -0.39 -5.87 1.64
CA ARG A 20 -1.46 -6.83 1.31
C ARG A 20 -1.50 -8.01 2.26
N ASP A 21 -0.35 -8.52 2.68
CA ASP A 21 -0.29 -9.62 3.65
C ASP A 21 -0.92 -9.18 4.98
N GLU A 22 -0.62 -7.97 5.47
CA GLU A 22 -1.24 -7.43 6.69
C GLU A 22 -2.75 -7.17 6.55
N ILE A 23 -3.21 -6.72 5.38
CA ILE A 23 -4.66 -6.61 5.09
C ILE A 23 -5.32 -7.98 5.14
N GLU A 24 -4.67 -9.02 4.59
CA GLU A 24 -5.21 -10.37 4.61
C GLU A 24 -5.26 -10.94 6.04
N TYR A 25 -4.21 -10.71 6.85
CA TYR A 25 -4.24 -11.07 8.27
C TYR A 25 -5.39 -10.37 9.02
N ALA A 26 -5.61 -9.08 8.77
CA ALA A 26 -6.74 -8.37 9.36
C ALA A 26 -8.10 -8.96 8.91
N LYS A 27 -8.22 -9.43 7.67
CA LYS A 27 -9.44 -10.12 7.19
C LYS A 27 -9.64 -11.48 7.86
N GLU A 28 -8.58 -12.27 7.99
CA GLU A 28 -8.62 -13.58 8.67
C GLU A 28 -9.02 -13.44 10.15
N GLU A 29 -8.63 -12.33 10.78
CA GLU A 29 -8.92 -12.05 12.18
C GLU A 29 -10.21 -11.25 12.42
N ALA A 30 -11.02 -10.99 11.38
CA ALA A 30 -12.22 -10.16 11.46
C ALA A 30 -13.18 -10.57 12.58
N GLU A 31 -13.38 -11.87 12.81
CA GLU A 31 -14.29 -12.36 13.84
C GLU A 31 -13.64 -12.52 15.23
N THR A 32 -12.44 -11.97 15.43
CA THR A 32 -11.67 -12.12 16.67
C THR A 32 -11.48 -10.81 17.42
N VAL A 33 -11.09 -10.90 18.69
CA VAL A 33 -10.72 -9.73 19.50
C VAL A 33 -9.44 -9.03 19.03
N TYR A 34 -8.65 -9.68 18.16
CA TYR A 34 -7.39 -9.15 17.62
C TYR A 34 -7.61 -8.28 16.39
N PHE A 35 -8.80 -8.30 15.77
CA PHE A 35 -9.10 -7.55 14.56
C PHE A 35 -8.65 -6.09 14.60
N ASN A 36 -8.94 -5.38 15.70
CA ASN A 36 -8.58 -3.98 15.83
C ASN A 36 -7.06 -3.76 15.81
N GLU A 37 -6.28 -4.67 16.40
CA GLU A 37 -4.83 -4.63 16.37
C GLU A 37 -4.31 -4.87 14.95
N SER A 38 -4.83 -5.90 14.28
CA SER A 38 -4.43 -6.25 12.91
C SER A 38 -4.80 -5.20 11.88
N VAL A 39 -5.94 -4.50 12.04
CA VAL A 39 -6.28 -3.31 11.23
C VAL A 39 -5.26 -2.17 11.45
N GLN A 40 -4.72 -2.00 12.66
CA GLN A 40 -3.66 -1.00 12.90
C GLN A 40 -2.33 -1.40 12.28
N GLU A 41 -1.97 -2.68 12.30
CA GLU A 41 -0.76 -3.16 11.61
C GLU A 41 -0.89 -3.04 10.09
N ALA A 42 -2.04 -3.44 9.53
CA ALA A 42 -2.37 -3.20 8.13
C ALA A 42 -2.29 -1.71 7.78
N LYS A 43 -2.79 -0.82 8.65
CA LYS A 43 -2.67 0.63 8.46
C LYS A 43 -1.21 1.08 8.35
N LYS A 44 -0.35 0.64 9.27
CA LYS A 44 1.07 1.02 9.27
C LYS A 44 1.77 0.56 7.99
N ALA A 45 1.50 -0.66 7.54
CA ALA A 45 2.09 -1.21 6.32
C ALA A 45 1.60 -0.46 5.06
N VAL A 46 0.30 -0.16 4.97
CA VAL A 46 -0.29 0.64 3.89
C VAL A 46 0.31 2.04 3.87
N ASP A 47 0.36 2.73 5.01
CA ASP A 47 0.95 4.07 5.12
C ASP A 47 2.43 4.07 4.72
N ALA A 48 3.19 3.03 5.07
CA ALA A 48 4.58 2.88 4.65
C ALA A 48 4.72 2.72 3.13
N CYS A 49 3.87 1.90 2.50
CA CYS A 49 3.85 1.75 1.04
C CYS A 49 3.49 3.06 0.33
N LEU A 50 2.45 3.75 0.79
CA LEU A 50 2.00 5.05 0.25
C LEU A 50 3.06 6.13 0.42
N GLY A 51 3.68 6.24 1.60
CA GLY A 51 4.75 7.20 1.83
C GLY A 51 5.97 6.96 0.94
N ARG A 52 6.35 5.69 0.71
CA ARG A 52 7.44 5.34 -0.21
C ARG A 52 7.08 5.67 -1.66
N TRP A 53 5.84 5.42 -2.06
CA TRP A 53 5.31 5.75 -3.39
C TRP A 53 5.34 7.26 -3.64
N GLU A 54 4.82 8.06 -2.72
CA GLU A 54 4.82 9.52 -2.81
C GLU A 54 6.24 10.09 -2.87
N ALA A 55 7.14 9.58 -2.03
CA ALA A 55 8.55 9.96 -2.05
C ALA A 55 9.23 9.62 -3.39
N LEU A 56 8.92 8.45 -3.97
CA LEU A 56 9.39 8.10 -5.31
C LEU A 56 8.89 9.10 -6.35
N LEU A 57 7.59 9.36 -6.41
CA LEU A 57 7.03 10.31 -7.39
C LEU A 57 7.62 11.71 -7.24
N ALA A 58 7.80 12.18 -6.01
CA ALA A 58 8.39 13.48 -5.71
C ALA A 58 9.84 13.59 -6.22
N SER A 59 10.58 12.48 -6.22
CA SER A 59 11.98 12.43 -6.69
C SER A 59 12.15 12.41 -8.21
N LEU A 60 11.09 12.10 -8.96
CA LEU A 60 11.13 11.94 -10.41
C LEU A 60 10.74 13.21 -11.17
N GLY A 61 11.34 13.40 -12.35
CA GLY A 61 10.91 14.39 -13.33
C GLY A 61 9.57 14.02 -13.99
N GLU A 62 8.93 14.98 -14.67
CA GLU A 62 7.55 14.86 -15.17
C GLU A 62 7.29 13.63 -16.07
N GLU A 63 8.18 13.38 -17.04
CA GLU A 63 8.02 12.26 -17.98
C GLU A 63 8.15 10.89 -17.28
N GLU A 64 9.08 10.79 -16.33
CA GLU A 64 9.31 9.56 -15.55
C GLU A 64 8.21 9.34 -14.52
N ARG A 65 7.82 10.39 -13.81
CA ARG A 65 6.67 10.37 -12.89
C ARG A 65 5.43 9.88 -13.62
N SER A 66 5.15 10.42 -14.81
CA SER A 66 4.01 10.01 -15.64
C SER A 66 4.09 8.53 -16.06
N ARG A 67 5.29 8.03 -16.41
CA ARG A 67 5.49 6.60 -16.73
C ARG A 67 5.21 5.71 -15.51
N VAL A 68 5.78 6.06 -14.37
CA VAL A 68 5.65 5.32 -13.11
C VAL A 68 4.20 5.33 -12.61
N MET A 69 3.52 6.47 -12.65
CA MET A 69 2.09 6.58 -12.32
C MET A 69 1.22 5.71 -13.22
N ARG A 70 1.51 5.62 -14.53
CA ARG A 70 0.76 4.73 -15.43
C ARG A 70 0.98 3.25 -15.10
N SER A 71 2.18 2.86 -14.68
CA SER A 71 2.47 1.44 -14.36
C SER A 71 1.98 1.00 -12.98
N MET A 72 1.96 1.89 -11.99
CA MET A 72 1.68 1.51 -10.59
C MET A 72 0.44 2.17 -9.99
N GLY A 73 -0.10 3.24 -10.61
CA GLY A 73 -1.17 4.03 -10.00
C GLY A 73 -2.43 3.23 -9.69
N LEU A 74 -2.86 2.35 -10.60
CA LEU A 74 -4.01 1.47 -10.37
C LEU A 74 -3.75 0.50 -9.21
N LYS A 75 -2.55 -0.07 -9.15
CA LYS A 75 -2.14 -1.00 -8.08
C LYS A 75 -2.17 -0.31 -6.70
N ILE A 76 -1.68 0.93 -6.61
CA ILE A 76 -1.75 1.72 -5.37
C ILE A 76 -3.20 2.04 -4.98
N ALA A 77 -4.03 2.45 -5.95
CA ALA A 77 -5.45 2.71 -5.69
C ALA A 77 -6.21 1.46 -5.19
N GLN A 78 -5.87 0.28 -5.72
CA GLN A 78 -6.42 -1.00 -5.25
C GLN A 78 -6.01 -1.30 -3.81
N LEU A 79 -4.75 -1.10 -3.44
CA LEU A 79 -4.30 -1.29 -2.05
C LEU A 79 -5.08 -0.40 -1.07
N GLN A 80 -5.31 0.86 -1.42
CA GLN A 80 -6.08 1.79 -0.60
C GLN A 80 -7.54 1.34 -0.46
N ALA A 81 -8.14 0.83 -1.54
CA ALA A 81 -9.51 0.31 -1.51
C ALA A 81 -9.62 -0.97 -0.67
N GLU A 82 -8.67 -1.91 -0.80
CA GLU A 82 -8.61 -3.13 0.01
C GLU A 82 -8.47 -2.81 1.51
N TYR A 83 -7.65 -1.81 1.85
CA TYR A 83 -7.51 -1.34 3.24
C TYR A 83 -8.78 -0.65 3.75
N ASP A 84 -9.39 0.22 2.93
CA ASP A 84 -10.63 0.92 3.29
C ASP A 84 -11.77 -0.07 3.58
N GLU A 85 -11.92 -1.11 2.75
CA GLU A 85 -12.88 -2.20 2.94
C GLU A 85 -12.66 -2.92 4.28
N VAL A 86 -11.45 -3.43 4.55
CA VAL A 86 -11.18 -4.16 5.80
C VAL A 86 -11.35 -3.24 7.01
N SER A 87 -10.94 -1.97 6.93
CA SER A 87 -11.04 -1.03 8.06
C SER A 87 -12.48 -0.71 8.49
N LYS A 88 -13.46 -0.99 7.63
CA LYS A 88 -14.88 -0.68 7.84
C LYS A 88 -15.72 -1.88 8.24
N LEU A 89 -15.20 -3.10 8.22
CA LEU A 89 -15.97 -4.32 8.49
C LEU A 89 -16.78 -4.27 9.80
N HIS A 90 -16.34 -3.51 10.81
CA HIS A 90 -17.04 -3.34 12.10
C HIS A 90 -17.56 -1.92 12.35
N LEU A 91 -17.55 -1.03 11.36
CA LEU A 91 -18.05 0.35 11.46
C LEU A 91 -19.46 0.52 10.88
N GLU A 92 -20.00 -0.49 10.20
CA GLU A 92 -21.34 -0.49 9.63
C GLU A 92 -22.35 -1.08 10.63
N ASP A 93 -22.75 -0.27 11.62
CA ASP A 93 -23.97 -0.45 12.44
C ASP A 93 -25.00 0.66 12.11
#